data_AF-A0A0Q7DPD0-F1
#
_entry.id   AF-A0A0Q7DPD0-F1
#
_cell.length_a   1.000
_cell.length_b   1.000
_cell.length_c   1.000
_cell.angle_alpha   90.00
_cell.angle_beta   90.00
_cell.angle_gamma   90.00
#
_symmetry.space_group_name_H-M   'P 1'
#
loop_
_entity.id
_entity.type
_entity.pdbx_description
1 polymer ?
#
loop_
_entity_poly.entity_id
_entity_poly.type
_entity_poly.pdbx_seq_one_letter_code
_entity_poly.pdbx_strand_id
1 'polypeptide(L)'
;MDELLRDLTAEVTHVYRWLAEQAGINHTDLMCLFFVRSSGGQATPKAISQHLGLTTGATAIMLNRLEAARFIVRHPHPTDRRGVLIMLGPATEESGLLQLRDYVLRMNQPVIASYSEAELAIVRRFIGDMLANTRDTLRKTRLDKAAPVPTGE
;
A
#
# COMPACT_ATOMS: atom_id res chain seq x y z
N MET A 1 -12.55 -20.61 7.20
CA MET A 1 -11.54 -19.56 7.50
C MET A 1 -11.16 -18.83 6.23
N ASP A 2 -10.79 -19.54 5.18
CA ASP A 2 -10.47 -18.97 3.86
C ASP A 2 -11.59 -18.09 3.29
N GLU A 3 -12.85 -18.51 3.43
CA GLU A 3 -14.01 -17.71 3.01
C GLU A 3 -14.11 -16.37 3.76
N LEU A 4 -13.97 -16.39 5.09
CA LEU A 4 -13.95 -15.17 5.91
C LEU A 4 -12.79 -14.23 5.54
N LEU A 5 -11.60 -14.78 5.25
CA LEU A 5 -10.47 -13.98 4.80
C LEU A 5 -10.71 -13.37 3.42
N ARG A 6 -11.31 -14.13 2.51
CA ARG A 6 -11.69 -13.66 1.16
C ARG A 6 -12.71 -12.53 1.26
N ASP A 7 -13.76 -12.71 2.04
CA ASP A 7 -14.82 -11.71 2.20
C ASP A 7 -14.30 -10.46 2.91
N LEU A 8 -13.52 -10.62 3.99
CA LEU A 8 -12.87 -9.48 4.66
C LEU A 8 -11.98 -8.70 3.69
N THR A 9 -11.20 -9.40 2.87
CA THR A 9 -10.34 -8.73 1.87
C THR A 9 -11.17 -7.99 0.83
N ALA A 10 -12.29 -8.56 0.38
CA ALA A 10 -13.20 -7.92 -0.56
C ALA A 10 -13.82 -6.65 0.03
N GLU A 11 -14.31 -6.71 1.27
CA GLU A 11 -14.92 -5.55 1.95
C GLU A 11 -13.90 -4.44 2.22
N VAL A 12 -12.70 -4.79 2.68
CA VAL A 12 -11.59 -3.83 2.82
C VAL A 12 -11.23 -3.20 1.48
N THR A 13 -11.24 -3.98 0.40
CA THR A 13 -10.99 -3.46 -0.96
C THR A 13 -12.09 -2.49 -1.41
N HIS A 14 -13.36 -2.80 -1.12
CA HIS A 14 -14.49 -1.91 -1.42
C HIS A 14 -14.37 -0.58 -0.69
N VAL A 15 -14.03 -0.62 0.59
CA VAL A 15 -13.76 0.60 1.39
C VAL A 15 -12.68 1.46 0.72
N TYR A 16 -11.56 0.87 0.32
CA TYR A 16 -10.49 1.63 -0.32
C TYR A 16 -10.84 2.12 -1.72
N ARG A 17 -11.67 1.40 -2.48
CA ARG A 17 -12.17 1.89 -3.76
C ARG A 17 -13.07 3.10 -3.56
N TRP A 18 -14.01 3.02 -2.62
CA TRP A 18 -14.86 4.14 -2.26
C TRP A 18 -14.07 5.36 -1.80
N LEU A 19 -13.04 5.18 -0.95
CA LEU A 19 -12.14 6.27 -0.54
C LEU A 19 -11.42 6.92 -1.74
N ALA A 20 -10.98 6.12 -2.71
CA ALA A 20 -10.31 6.63 -3.90
C ALA A 20 -11.28 7.45 -4.78
N GLU A 21 -12.53 7.00 -4.91
CA GLU A 21 -13.61 7.71 -5.59
C GLU A 21 -13.89 9.07 -4.94
N GLN A 22 -13.93 9.15 -3.60
CA GLN A 22 -14.13 10.42 -2.89
C GLN A 22 -13.00 11.44 -3.17
N ALA A 23 -11.78 10.96 -3.42
CA ALA A 23 -10.63 11.80 -3.74
C ALA A 23 -10.42 12.01 -5.26
N GLY A 24 -11.26 11.41 -6.11
CA GLY A 24 -11.13 11.51 -7.57
C GLY A 24 -9.86 10.86 -8.14
N ILE A 25 -9.31 9.85 -7.46
CA ILE A 25 -8.07 9.17 -7.86
C ILE A 25 -8.29 7.66 -8.04
N ASN A 26 -7.34 6.99 -8.69
CA ASN A 26 -7.41 5.54 -8.84
C ASN A 26 -7.11 4.84 -7.51
N HIS A 27 -7.64 3.62 -7.34
CA HIS A 27 -7.33 2.80 -6.16
C HIS A 27 -5.81 2.60 -5.94
N THR A 28 -5.04 2.36 -7.01
CA THR A 28 -3.59 2.22 -6.92
C THR A 28 -2.88 3.51 -6.49
N ASP A 29 -3.42 4.67 -6.89
CA ASP A 29 -2.91 5.99 -6.48
C ASP A 29 -3.11 6.17 -4.98
N LEU A 30 -4.30 5.85 -4.48
CA LEU A 30 -4.61 5.88 -3.05
C LEU A 30 -3.66 5.00 -2.24
N MET A 31 -3.42 3.77 -2.71
CA MET A 31 -2.50 2.84 -2.04
C MET A 31 -1.06 3.38 -2.03
N CYS A 32 -0.63 4.11 -3.07
CA CYS A 32 0.65 4.81 -3.06
C CYS A 32 0.72 5.87 -1.96
N LEU A 33 -0.30 6.72 -1.82
CA LEU A 33 -0.33 7.77 -0.80
C LEU A 33 -0.31 7.19 0.62
N PHE A 34 -1.05 6.11 0.86
CA PHE A 34 -1.00 5.41 2.15
C PHE A 34 0.36 4.81 2.45
N PHE A 35 1.02 4.22 1.44
CA PHE A 35 2.37 3.69 1.62
C PHE A 35 3.37 4.79 1.96
N VAL A 36 3.34 5.93 1.24
CA VAL A 36 4.20 7.09 1.52
C VAL A 36 3.96 7.61 2.94
N ARG A 37 2.69 7.78 3.36
CA ARG A 37 2.35 8.18 4.74
C ARG A 37 2.93 7.20 5.77
N SER A 38 2.73 5.90 5.57
CA SER A 38 3.21 4.86 6.49
C SER A 38 4.74 4.73 6.53
N SER A 39 5.43 5.22 5.50
CA SER A 39 6.90 5.22 5.40
C SER A 39 7.56 6.46 6.02
N GLY A 40 6.84 7.17 6.91
CA GLY A 40 7.34 8.41 7.52
C GLY A 40 7.16 9.64 6.62
N GLY A 41 6.22 9.61 5.69
CA GLY A 41 5.88 10.75 4.81
C GLY A 41 6.72 10.86 3.54
N GLN A 42 7.69 9.95 3.35
CA GLN A 42 8.53 9.91 2.15
C GLN A 42 8.89 8.49 1.74
N ALA A 43 9.02 8.23 0.43
CA ALA A 43 9.46 6.93 -0.08
C ALA A 43 10.18 7.06 -1.44
N THR A 44 11.03 6.10 -1.79
CA THR A 44 11.63 6.04 -3.12
C THR A 44 10.67 5.39 -4.14
N PRO A 45 10.75 5.72 -5.44
CA PRO A 45 9.97 5.04 -6.48
C PRO A 45 10.16 3.52 -6.48
N LYS A 46 11.38 3.05 -6.16
CA LYS A 46 11.69 1.62 -6.04
C LYS A 46 10.92 0.97 -4.89
N ALA A 47 10.89 1.59 -3.71
CA ALA A 47 10.13 1.07 -2.57
C ALA A 47 8.62 1.02 -2.89
N ILE A 48 8.09 2.07 -3.53
CA ILE A 48 6.68 2.13 -3.96
C ILE A 48 6.35 1.01 -4.95
N SER A 49 7.17 0.84 -6.00
CA SER A 49 7.02 -0.22 -7.00
C SER A 49 7.02 -1.61 -6.36
N GLN A 50 7.96 -1.87 -5.46
CA GLN A 50 8.06 -3.16 -4.76
C GLN A 50 6.86 -3.41 -3.85
N HIS A 51 6.42 -2.39 -3.10
CA HIS A 51 5.29 -2.50 -2.19
C HIS A 51 3.98 -2.76 -2.93
N LEU A 52 3.71 -2.02 -4.01
CA LEU A 52 2.49 -2.15 -4.80
C LEU A 52 2.54 -3.28 -5.83
N GLY A 53 3.70 -3.92 -6.01
CA GLY A 53 3.90 -4.97 -7.01
C GLY A 53 3.78 -4.48 -8.46
N LEU A 54 4.13 -3.21 -8.70
CA LEU A 54 4.04 -2.57 -10.02
C LEU A 54 5.37 -2.66 -10.77
N THR A 55 5.31 -2.72 -12.10
CA THR A 55 6.49 -2.55 -12.96
C THR A 55 7.00 -1.11 -12.90
N THR A 56 8.27 -0.88 -13.26
CA THR A 56 8.86 0.47 -13.30
C THR A 56 8.05 1.44 -14.17
N GLY A 57 7.59 1.00 -15.34
CA GLY A 57 6.76 1.83 -16.23
C GLY A 57 5.40 2.17 -15.62
N ALA A 58 4.71 1.19 -15.02
CA ALA A 58 3.44 1.43 -14.35
C ALA A 58 3.60 2.37 -13.14
N THR A 59 4.67 2.21 -12.36
CA THR A 59 5.01 3.12 -11.26
C THR A 59 5.26 4.54 -11.77
N ALA A 60 6.01 4.72 -12.85
CA ALA A 60 6.26 6.04 -13.43
C ALA A 60 4.96 6.74 -13.88
N ILE A 61 4.06 6.02 -14.57
CA ILE A 61 2.76 6.56 -15.00
C ILE A 61 1.92 6.98 -13.80
N MET A 62 1.84 6.13 -12.77
CA MET A 62 1.11 6.42 -11.53
C MET A 62 1.67 7.67 -10.83
N LEU A 63 2.99 7.75 -10.65
CA LEU A 63 3.63 8.90 -10.01
C LEU A 63 3.43 10.19 -10.82
N ASN A 64 3.52 10.13 -12.15
CA ASN A 64 3.26 11.29 -13.01
C ASN A 64 1.83 11.81 -12.83
N ARG A 65 0.83 10.91 -12.75
CA ARG A 65 -0.57 11.30 -12.53
C ARG A 65 -0.78 11.93 -11.16
N LEU A 66 -0.24 11.33 -10.10
CA LEU A 66 -0.32 11.85 -8.74
C LEU A 66 0.35 13.22 -8.59
N GLU A 67 1.50 13.41 -9.24
CA GLU A 67 2.24 14.68 -9.22
C GLU A 67 1.51 15.78 -10.00
N ALA A 68 0.97 15.46 -11.18
CA ALA A 68 0.17 16.40 -11.96
C ALA A 68 -1.07 16.88 -11.19
N ALA A 69 -1.67 15.99 -10.37
CA ALA A 69 -2.78 16.31 -9.48
C ALA A 69 -2.35 16.89 -8.11
N ARG A 70 -1.04 17.17 -7.90
CA ARG A 70 -0.45 17.72 -6.67
C ARG A 70 -0.63 16.86 -5.41
N PHE A 71 -0.97 15.58 -5.56
CA PHE A 71 -1.07 14.64 -4.44
C PHE A 71 0.30 14.20 -3.94
N ILE A 72 1.33 14.26 -4.79
CA ILE A 72 2.72 14.06 -4.39
C ILE A 72 3.59 15.21 -4.88
N VAL A 73 4.80 15.28 -4.32
CA VAL A 73 5.92 16.08 -4.84
C VAL A 73 7.17 15.21 -4.91
N ARG A 74 8.06 15.53 -5.86
CA ARG A 74 9.37 14.89 -6.01
C ARG A 74 10.47 15.80 -5.49
N HIS A 75 11.34 15.24 -4.64
CA HIS A 75 12.53 15.91 -4.16
C HIS A 75 13.79 15.11 -4.52
N PRO A 76 14.93 15.77 -4.81
CA PRO A 76 16.21 15.07 -4.94
C PRO A 76 16.52 14.28 -3.67
N HIS A 77 17.08 13.08 -3.81
CA HIS A 77 17.50 12.30 -2.66
C HIS A 77 18.74 12.96 -2.02
N PRO A 78 18.77 13.18 -0.69
CA PRO A 78 19.80 13.99 -0.03
C PRO A 78 21.20 13.39 -0.15
N THR A 79 21.31 12.06 -0.31
CA THR A 79 22.59 11.34 -0.39
C THR A 79 22.83 10.62 -1.71
N ASP A 80 21.82 10.51 -2.59
CA ASP A 80 21.95 9.85 -3.88
C ASP A 80 21.63 10.85 -4.98
N ARG A 81 22.67 11.32 -5.69
CA ARG A 81 22.53 12.34 -6.74
C ARG A 81 21.64 11.90 -7.90
N ARG A 82 21.41 10.60 -8.08
CA ARG A 82 20.52 10.04 -9.12
C ARG A 82 19.15 9.63 -8.55
N GLY A 83 18.98 9.74 -7.23
CA GLY A 83 17.78 9.32 -6.52
C GLY A 83 16.74 10.44 -6.41
N VAL A 84 15.49 10.02 -6.26
CA VAL A 84 14.36 10.91 -5.98
C VAL A 84 13.57 10.34 -4.80
N LEU A 85 13.10 11.23 -3.93
CA LEU A 85 12.14 10.95 -2.87
C LEU A 85 10.76 11.48 -3.29
N ILE A 86 9.76 10.63 -3.10
CA ILE A 86 8.35 10.97 -3.25
C ILE A 86 7.81 11.34 -1.88
N MET A 87 7.22 12.53 -1.76
CA MET A 87 6.57 13.01 -0.55
C MET A 87 5.11 13.33 -0.83
N LEU A 88 4.28 13.36 0.22
CA LEU A 88 2.90 13.82 0.09
C LEU A 88 2.87 15.30 -0.30
N GLY A 89 2.06 15.62 -1.30
CA GLY A 89 1.82 16.97 -1.77
C GLY A 89 0.59 17.60 -1.12
N PRO A 90 0.37 18.91 -1.35
CA PRO A 90 -0.69 19.67 -0.69
C PRO A 90 -2.10 19.10 -0.97
N ALA A 91 -2.36 18.57 -2.18
CA ALA A 91 -3.67 18.00 -2.49
C ALA A 91 -4.02 16.77 -1.64
N THR A 92 -3.02 16.05 -1.11
CA THR A 92 -3.28 14.93 -0.19
C THR A 92 -3.93 15.42 1.09
N GLU A 93 -3.45 16.53 1.67
CA GLU A 93 -4.04 17.11 2.87
C GLU A 93 -5.38 17.80 2.55
N GLU A 94 -5.42 18.60 1.47
CA GLU A 94 -6.63 19.32 1.03
C GLU A 94 -7.81 18.38 0.74
N SER A 95 -7.55 17.18 0.23
CA SER A 95 -8.59 16.19 -0.09
C SER A 95 -9.30 15.59 1.12
N GLY A 96 -8.74 15.71 2.33
CA GLY A 96 -9.27 15.06 3.52
C GLY A 96 -9.19 13.52 3.49
N LEU A 97 -8.56 12.90 2.48
CA LEU A 97 -8.58 11.45 2.28
C LEU A 97 -7.94 10.69 3.45
N LEU A 98 -6.90 11.28 4.06
CA LEU A 98 -6.18 10.67 5.17
C LEU A 98 -7.02 10.65 6.43
N GLN A 99 -7.77 11.73 6.68
CA GLN A 99 -8.71 11.87 7.78
C GLN A 99 -9.91 10.94 7.59
N LEU A 100 -10.42 10.83 6.36
CA LEU A 100 -11.53 9.94 6.03
C LEU A 100 -11.15 8.47 6.23
N ARG A 101 -9.94 8.07 5.80
CA ARG A 101 -9.39 6.74 6.12
C ARG A 101 -9.34 6.50 7.63
N ASP A 102 -8.79 7.45 8.39
CA ASP A 102 -8.66 7.32 9.84
C ASP A 102 -10.03 7.25 10.53
N TYR A 103 -11.05 7.91 9.99
CA TYR A 103 -12.45 7.76 10.43
C TYR A 103 -12.96 6.33 10.18
N VAL A 104 -12.84 5.82 8.95
CA VAL A 104 -13.33 4.46 8.62
C VAL A 104 -12.63 3.39 9.46
N LEU A 105 -11.32 3.49 9.66
CA LEU A 105 -10.59 2.53 10.51
C LEU A 105 -11.03 2.60 11.97
N ARG A 106 -11.40 3.79 12.47
CA ARG A 106 -11.93 3.96 13.84
C ARG A 106 -13.30 3.35 14.03
N MET A 107 -14.11 3.18 12.98
CA MET A 107 -15.42 2.53 13.09
C MET A 107 -15.32 1.09 13.61
N ASN A 108 -14.18 0.43 13.41
CA ASN A 108 -13.94 -0.92 13.92
C ASN A 108 -13.48 -0.96 15.38
N GLN A 109 -13.22 0.19 16.02
CA GLN A 109 -12.73 0.23 17.40
C GLN A 109 -13.67 -0.44 18.42
N PRO A 110 -15.00 -0.23 18.39
CA PRO A 110 -15.91 -0.92 19.31
C PRO A 110 -15.86 -2.44 19.17
N VAL A 111 -15.69 -2.94 17.94
CA VAL A 111 -15.55 -4.38 17.68
C VAL A 111 -14.21 -4.89 18.21
N ILE A 112 -13.12 -4.16 18.01
CA ILE A 112 -11.80 -4.54 18.55
C ILE A 112 -11.84 -4.55 20.08
N ALA A 113 -12.47 -3.54 20.69
CA ALA A 113 -12.57 -3.38 22.13
C ALA A 113 -13.48 -4.42 22.81
N SER A 114 -14.30 -5.16 22.07
CA SER A 114 -15.11 -6.26 22.64
C SER A 114 -14.31 -7.54 22.87
N TYR A 115 -13.08 -7.64 22.37
CA TYR A 115 -12.18 -8.79 22.59
C TYR A 115 -11.27 -8.54 23.78
N SER A 116 -10.94 -9.60 24.50
CA SER A 116 -9.91 -9.56 25.54
C SER A 116 -8.50 -9.42 24.96
N GLU A 117 -7.56 -8.95 25.77
CA GLU A 117 -6.14 -8.85 25.39
C GLU A 117 -5.56 -10.20 24.94
N ALA A 118 -5.97 -11.30 25.57
CA ALA A 118 -5.53 -12.65 25.20
C ALA A 118 -6.04 -13.06 23.80
N GLU A 119 -7.30 -12.75 23.48
CA GLU A 119 -7.87 -13.00 22.15
C GLU A 119 -7.20 -12.13 21.09
N LEU A 120 -7.00 -10.84 21.37
CA LEU A 120 -6.31 -9.92 20.46
C LEU A 120 -4.85 -10.35 20.21
N ALA A 121 -4.17 -10.91 21.21
CA ALA A 121 -2.83 -11.46 21.04
C ALA A 121 -2.83 -12.66 20.07
N ILE A 122 -3.82 -13.54 20.16
CA ILE A 122 -3.99 -14.68 19.24
C ILE A 122 -4.26 -14.18 17.82
N VAL A 123 -5.21 -13.25 17.65
CA VAL A 123 -5.56 -12.66 16.34
C VAL A 123 -4.36 -11.96 15.71
N ARG A 124 -3.60 -11.17 16.48
CA ARG A 124 -2.40 -10.47 16.00
C ARG A 124 -1.34 -11.45 15.53
N ARG A 125 -1.10 -12.54 16.29
CA ARG A 125 -0.16 -13.59 15.90
C ARG A 125 -0.59 -14.25 14.60
N PHE A 126 -1.85 -14.70 14.52
CA PHE A 126 -2.41 -15.34 13.33
C PHE A 126 -2.28 -14.46 12.08
N ILE A 127 -2.69 -13.18 12.15
CA ILE A 127 -2.57 -12.24 11.03
C ILE A 127 -1.10 -12.01 10.67
N GLY A 128 -0.22 -11.86 11.67
CA GLY A 128 1.22 -11.67 11.46
C GLY A 128 1.86 -12.84 10.70
N ASP A 129 1.59 -14.07 11.14
CA ASP A 129 2.10 -15.30 10.54
C ASP A 129 1.60 -15.45 9.09
N MET A 130 0.32 -15.18 8.84
CA MET A 130 -0.28 -15.22 7.50
C MET A 130 0.34 -14.17 6.56
N LEU A 131 0.58 -12.95 7.05
CA LEU A 131 1.21 -11.88 6.27
C LEU A 131 2.66 -12.23 5.91
N ALA A 132 3.43 -12.77 6.86
CA ALA A 132 4.80 -13.21 6.62
C ALA A 132 4.83 -14.33 5.56
N ASN A 133 4.02 -15.37 5.74
CA ASN A 133 3.95 -16.49 4.81
C ASN A 133 3.53 -16.06 3.39
N THR A 134 2.56 -15.17 3.26
CA THR A 134 2.08 -14.66 1.96
C THR A 134 3.17 -13.85 1.24
N ARG A 135 3.87 -12.96 1.96
CA ARG A 135 4.96 -12.15 1.39
C ARG A 135 6.12 -13.02 0.93
N ASP A 136 6.51 -13.99 1.74
CA ASP A 136 7.60 -14.90 1.40
C ASP A 136 7.26 -15.77 0.19
N THR A 137 6.03 -16.27 0.12
CA THR A 137 5.55 -17.06 -1.02
C THR A 137 5.56 -16.22 -2.30
N LEU A 138 4.99 -15.01 -2.29
CA LEU A 138 4.96 -14.14 -3.47
C LEU A 138 6.37 -13.72 -3.92
N ARG A 139 7.29 -13.49 -2.96
CA ARG A 139 8.68 -13.17 -3.27
C ARG A 139 9.36 -14.35 -3.97
N LYS A 140 9.23 -15.57 -3.44
CA LYS A 140 9.80 -16.80 -4.03
C LYS A 140 9.26 -17.01 -5.44
N THR A 141 7.94 -17.01 -5.62
CA THR A 141 7.30 -17.21 -6.94
C THR A 141 7.69 -16.16 -7.97
N ARG A 142 7.89 -14.90 -7.56
CA ARG A 142 8.40 -13.84 -8.47
C ARG A 142 9.86 -14.04 -8.85
N LEU A 143 10.70 -14.53 -7.94
CA LEU A 143 12.10 -14.84 -8.22
C LEU A 143 12.21 -16.06 -9.16
N ASP A 144 11.40 -17.09 -8.93
CA ASP A 144 11.39 -18.31 -9.75
C ASP A 144 10.94 -18.02 -11.19
N LYS A 145 9.93 -17.14 -11.37
CA LYS A 145 9.49 -16.70 -12.71
C LYS A 145 10.48 -15.74 -13.40
N ALA A 146 11.42 -15.14 -12.66
CA ALA A 146 12.43 -14.24 -13.21
C ALA A 146 13.74 -14.96 -13.56
N ALA A 147 13.90 -16.24 -13.20
CA ALA A 147 15.02 -17.06 -13.65
C ALA A 147 14.91 -17.27 -15.18
N PRO A 148 15.99 -17.03 -15.96
CA PRO A 148 15.96 -17.32 -17.38
C PRO A 148 15.71 -18.81 -17.58
N VAL A 149 14.83 -19.16 -18.52
CA VAL A 149 14.74 -20.53 -19.04
C VAL A 149 16.15 -20.89 -19.53
N PRO A 150 16.79 -21.95 -19.03
CA PRO A 150 18.09 -22.36 -19.55
C PRO A 150 17.89 -22.67 -21.03
N THR A 151 18.47 -21.84 -21.89
CA THR A 151 18.64 -22.16 -23.30
C THR A 151 19.59 -23.34 -23.36
N GLY A 152 19.02 -24.55 -23.48
CA GLY A 152 19.80 -25.75 -23.75
C GLY A 152 20.45 -25.65 -25.12
N GLU A 153 21.76 -25.86 -25.15
CA GLU A 153 22.56 -26.16 -26.34
C GLU A 153 22.21 -27.55 -26.92
#